data_AF-M1CZR4-F1
#
_entry.id   AF-M1CZR4-F1
#
_cell.length_a   1.000
_cell.length_b   1.000
_cell.length_c   1.000
_cell.angle_alpha   90.00
_cell.angle_beta   90.00
_cell.angle_gamma   90.00
#
_symmetry.space_group_name_H-M   'P 1'
#
loop_
_entity.id
_entity.type
_entity.pdbx_description
1 polymer ?
#
loop_
_entity_poly.entity_id
_entity_poly.type
_entity_poly.pdbx_seq_one_letter_code
_entity_poly.pdbx_strand_id
1 'polypeptide(L)' 'MMLEVLFKQYPGFREVRMIEAKPGIAFVEFDDDVQSSVAMQALQGFKITPQNPMAITYAKK' A
#
# COMPACT_ATOMS: atom_id res chain seq x y z
N MET A 1 -8.05 -8.19 4.03
CA MET A 1 -8.73 -7.00 3.40
C MET A 1 -8.26 -6.84 1.94
N MET A 2 -8.96 -6.11 1.06
CA MET A 2 -8.55 -5.99 -0.37
C MET A 2 -7.12 -5.47 -0.56
N LEU A 3 -6.68 -4.48 0.24
CA LEU A 3 -5.30 -3.95 0.18
C LEU A 3 -4.27 -5.03 0.50
N GLU A 4 -4.50 -5.80 1.55
CA GLU A 4 -3.62 -6.92 1.94
C GLU A 4 -3.46 -7.94 0.79
N VAL A 5 -4.54 -8.22 0.04
CA VAL A 5 -4.47 -9.10 -1.13
C VAL A 5 -3.60 -8.52 -2.24
N LEU A 6 -3.65 -7.20 -2.45
CA LEU A 6 -2.83 -6.53 -3.46
C LEU A 6 -1.35 -6.47 -3.06
N PHE A 7 -1.04 -6.18 -1.79
CA PHE A 7 0.32 -5.94 -1.32
C PHE A 7 1.07 -7.22 -0.93
N LYS A 8 0.40 -8.26 -0.44
CA LYS A 8 1.04 -9.55 -0.06
C LYS A 8 1.70 -10.31 -1.21
N GLN A 9 1.45 -9.88 -2.44
CA GLN A 9 1.99 -10.46 -3.67
C GLN A 9 3.46 -10.06 -3.88
N TYR A 10 3.88 -8.97 -3.25
CA TYR A 10 5.22 -8.41 -3.40
C TYR A 10 6.13 -8.94 -2.27
N PRO A 11 7.40 -9.24 -2.58
CA PRO A 11 8.36 -9.72 -1.58
C PRO A 11 8.47 -8.77 -0.39
N GLY A 12 8.62 -9.33 0.80
CA GLY A 12 8.85 -8.58 2.04
C GLY A 12 7.63 -7.89 2.64
N PHE A 13 6.42 -8.13 2.14
CA PHE A 13 5.20 -7.63 2.76
C PHE A 13 5.07 -8.11 4.21
N ARG A 14 4.82 -7.18 5.14
CA ARG A 14 4.58 -7.49 6.56
C ARG A 14 3.12 -7.34 6.95
N GLU A 15 2.60 -6.13 6.86
CA GLU A 15 1.23 -5.84 7.28
C GLU A 15 0.60 -4.67 6.53
N VAL A 16 -0.74 -4.61 6.57
CA VAL A 16 -1.52 -3.43 6.23
C VAL A 16 -2.28 -2.97 7.47
N ARG A 17 -2.10 -1.71 7.85
CA ARG A 17 -2.83 -1.07 8.94
C ARG A 17 -3.69 0.07 8.42
N MET A 18 -5.00 -0.04 8.57
CA MET A 18 -5.92 1.07 8.27
C MET A 18 -5.91 2.08 9.42
N ILE A 19 -6.09 3.36 9.11
CA ILE A 19 -6.24 4.41 10.12
C ILE A 19 -7.72 4.72 10.33
N GLU A 20 -8.29 4.26 11.44
CA GLU A 20 -9.71 4.52 11.77
C GLU A 20 -10.05 6.01 11.82
N ALA A 21 -9.11 6.83 12.32
CA ALA A 21 -9.27 8.28 12.40
C ALA A 21 -9.24 9.00 11.02
N LYS A 22 -8.79 8.32 9.96
CA LYS A 22 -8.68 8.88 8.59
C LYS A 22 -9.09 7.82 7.56
N PRO A 23 -10.40 7.63 7.33
CA PRO A 23 -10.90 6.71 6.33
C PRO A 23 -10.27 6.98 4.95
N GLY A 24 -9.86 5.91 4.27
CA GLY A 24 -9.16 6.00 2.98
C GLY A 24 -7.64 6.09 3.07
N ILE A 25 -7.06 6.14 4.28
CA ILE A 25 -5.61 6.06 4.49
C ILE A 25 -5.26 4.72 5.14
N ALA A 26 -4.24 4.06 4.58
CA ALA A 26 -3.63 2.87 5.14
C ALA A 26 -2.10 2.99 5.10
N PHE A 27 -1.44 2.35 6.06
CA PHE A 27 -0.01 2.12 6.04
C PHE A 27 0.26 0.68 5.65
N VAL A 28 1.25 0.49 4.80
CA VAL A 28 1.73 -0.84 4.39
C VAL A 28 3.19 -0.94 4.78
N GLU A 29 3.54 -1.97 5.54
CA GLU A 29 4.90 -2.21 5.99
C GLU A 29 5.55 -3.31 5.14
N PHE A 30 6.82 -3.09 4.80
CA PHE A 30 7.70 -4.03 4.12
C PHE A 30 9.00 -4.17 4.91
N ASP A 31 9.77 -5.25 4.67
CA ASP A 31 11.06 -5.45 5.34
C ASP A 31 12.08 -4.35 5.02
N ASP A 32 12.12 -3.88 3.76
CA ASP A 32 13.05 -2.85 3.31
C ASP A 32 12.45 -1.86 2.30
N ASP A 33 13.20 -0.79 2.04
CA ASP A 33 12.82 0.29 1.13
C ASP A 33 12.78 -0.16 -0.34
N VAL A 34 13.67 -1.08 -0.75
CA VAL A 34 13.72 -1.61 -2.11
C VAL A 34 12.44 -2.39 -2.43
N GLN A 35 12.02 -3.28 -1.54
CA GLN A 35 10.81 -4.09 -1.67
C GLN A 35 9.55 -3.22 -1.66
N SER A 36 9.47 -2.23 -0.75
CA SER A 36 8.36 -1.27 -0.74
C SER A 36 8.30 -0.46 -2.05
N SER A 37 9.46 -0.11 -2.62
CA SER A 37 9.56 0.60 -3.91
C SER A 37 8.96 -0.21 -5.05
N VAL A 38 9.21 -1.53 -5.09
CA VAL A 38 8.65 -2.43 -6.12
C VAL A 38 7.13 -2.45 -6.06
N ALA A 39 6.56 -2.63 -4.86
CA ALA A 39 5.11 -2.60 -4.67
C ALA A 39 4.52 -1.24 -5.05
N MET A 40 5.18 -0.14 -4.66
CA MET A 40 4.78 1.22 -5.03
C MET A 40 4.75 1.42 -6.55
N GLN A 41 5.82 1.05 -7.26
CA GLN A 41 5.90 1.21 -8.71
C GLN A 41 4.79 0.43 -9.44
N ALA A 42 4.47 -0.77 -8.96
CA ALA A 42 3.48 -1.63 -9.60
C ALA A 42 2.02 -1.23 -9.27
N LEU A 43 1.77 -0.70 -8.07
CA LEU A 43 0.42 -0.38 -7.60
C LEU A 43 0.09 1.13 -7.62
N GLN A 44 1.05 1.99 -7.98
CA GLN A 44 0.79 3.43 -8.08
C GLN A 44 -0.31 3.71 -9.11
N GLY A 45 -1.34 4.47 -8.70
CA GLY A 45 -2.49 4.77 -9.55
C GLY A 45 -3.43 3.59 -9.78
N PHE A 46 -3.23 2.45 -9.11
CA PHE A 46 -4.12 1.30 -9.21
C PHE A 46 -5.54 1.69 -8.80
N LYS A 47 -6.51 1.43 -9.67
CA LYS A 47 -7.92 1.76 -9.42
C LYS A 47 -8.56 0.69 -8.55
N ILE A 48 -8.53 0.92 -7.22
CA ILE A 48 -9.25 0.09 -6.25
C ILE A 48 -10.75 0.12 -6.56
N THR A 49 -11.26 1.32 -6.87
CA THR A 49 -12.59 1.52 -7.45
C THR A 49 -12.44 2.33 -8.75
N PRO A 50 -13.43 2.28 -9.67
CA PRO A 50 -13.35 3.01 -10.94
C PRO A 50 -13.11 4.52 -10.78
N GLN A 51 -13.58 5.11 -9.68
CA GLN A 51 -13.47 6.54 -9.40
C GLN A 51 -12.23 6.95 -8.59
N ASN A 52 -11.63 6.03 -7.82
CA ASN A 52 -10.59 6.37 -6.85
C ASN A 52 -9.31 5.57 -7.12
N PRO A 53 -8.35 6.12 -7.88
CA PRO A 53 -7.01 5.56 -7.99
C PRO A 53 -6.26 5.69 -6.67
N MET A 54 -5.52 4.64 -6.30
CA MET A 54 -4.65 4.65 -5.13
C MET A 54 -3.45 5.56 -5.37
N ALA A 55 -3.15 6.40 -4.38
CA ALA A 55 -1.90 7.16 -4.32
C ALA A 55 -1.02 6.60 -3.20
N ILE A 56 0.19 6.19 -3.56
CA ILE A 56 1.18 5.62 -2.66
C ILE A 56 2.32 6.62 -2.52
N THR A 57 2.75 6.86 -1.28
CA THR A 57 3.92 7.67 -0.93
C THR A 57 4.67 7.00 0.21
N TYR A 58 5.97 7.27 0.33
CA TYR A 58 6.74 6.83 1.48
C TYR A 58 6.22 7.50 2.76
N ALA A 59 6.04 6.69 3.81
CA ALA A 59 5.75 7.22 5.13
C ALA A 59 6.93 8.08 5.60
N LYS A 60 6.63 9.25 6.16
CA LYS A 60 7.63 10.06 6.87
C LYS A 60 7.86 9.45 8.24
N LYS A 61 9.12 9.46 8.70
CA LYS A 61 9.45 9.21 10.11
C LYS A 61 8.79 10.24 11.02
#